data_AF-E1NSE3-F1
#
_entry.id   AF-E1NSE3-F1
#
_cell.length_a   1.000
_cell.length_b   1.000
_cell.length_c   1.000
_cell.angle_alpha   90.00
_cell.angle_beta   90.00
_cell.angle_gamma   90.00
#
_symmetry.space_group_name_H-M   'P 1'
#
loop_
_entity.id
_entity.type
_entity.pdbx_description
1 polymer ?
#
loop_
_entity_poly.entity_id
_entity_poly.type
_entity_poly.pdbx_seq_one_letter_code
_entity_poly.pdbx_strand_id
1 'polypeptide(L)'
;MDIKQIVLDILNELTGEDLSSRMDDNLFDTGLLDSMATVQLLLELQEQCDVTAPVSEFNRDEWNTVNKIIAKVESLKNEIVKADYCIFLVRLFVPLFY
;
A
#
# COMPACT_ATOMS: atom_id res chain seq x y z
N MET A 1 -10.75 2.03 -10.82
CA MET A 1 -9.29 1.98 -10.64
C MET A 1 -8.97 0.68 -9.96
N ASP A 2 -8.30 -0.22 -10.68
CA ASP A 2 -7.88 -1.53 -10.16
C ASP A 2 -6.73 -1.35 -9.19
N ILE A 3 -7.00 -1.55 -7.90
CA ILE A 3 -6.01 -1.49 -6.81
C ILE A 3 -4.83 -2.41 -7.10
N LYS A 4 -5.14 -3.59 -7.65
CA LYS A 4 -4.14 -4.55 -8.11
C LYS A 4 -3.11 -3.95 -9.08
N GLN A 5 -3.57 -3.16 -10.06
CA GLN A 5 -2.68 -2.58 -11.05
C GLN A 5 -1.76 -1.52 -10.43
N ILE A 6 -2.31 -0.69 -9.53
CA ILE A 6 -1.56 0.33 -8.80
C ILE A 6 -0.48 -0.31 -7.92
N VAL A 7 -0.85 -1.35 -7.15
CA VAL A 7 0.10 -2.09 -6.30
C VAL A 7 1.21 -2.71 -7.15
N LEU A 8 0.86 -3.28 -8.31
CA LEU A 8 1.84 -3.85 -9.24
C LEU A 8 2.78 -2.80 -9.81
N ASP A 9 2.28 -1.64 -10.24
CA ASP A 9 3.12 -0.56 -10.77
C ASP A 9 4.11 -0.06 -9.71
N ILE A 10 3.65 0.20 -8.48
CA ILE A 10 4.52 0.64 -7.37
C ILE A 10 5.59 -0.43 -7.09
N LEU A 11 5.20 -1.70 -6.99
CA LEU A 11 6.16 -2.76 -6.73
C LEU A 11 7.15 -2.93 -7.90
N ASN A 12 6.70 -2.80 -9.15
CA ASN A 12 7.57 -2.83 -10.31
C ASN A 12 8.57 -1.68 -10.31
N GLU A 13 8.16 -0.47 -9.89
CA GLU A 13 9.05 0.68 -9.76
C GLU A 13 10.08 0.51 -8.62
N LEU A 14 9.64 -0.04 -7.48
CA LEU A 14 10.52 -0.25 -6.32
C LEU A 14 11.51 -1.40 -6.54
N THR A 15 11.06 -2.48 -7.15
CA THR A 15 11.87 -3.71 -7.33
C THR A 15 12.62 -3.72 -8.65
N GLY A 16 12.21 -2.90 -9.62
CA GLY A 16 12.79 -2.85 -10.96
C GLY A 16 12.47 -4.08 -11.82
N GLU A 17 11.64 -5.00 -11.33
CA GLU A 17 11.23 -6.22 -12.03
C GLU A 17 9.71 -6.29 -12.18
N ASP A 18 9.23 -6.96 -13.23
CA ASP A 18 7.80 -7.18 -13.42
C ASP A 18 7.29 -8.33 -12.56
N LEU A 19 6.51 -8.00 -11.54
CA LEU A 19 5.92 -8.95 -10.59
C LEU A 19 4.53 -9.44 -11.01
N SER A 20 4.02 -8.97 -12.16
CA SER A 20 2.71 -9.35 -12.68
C SER A 20 2.63 -10.85 -13.00
N SER A 21 3.76 -11.48 -13.30
CA SER A 21 3.86 -12.91 -13.57
C SER A 21 4.20 -13.76 -12.32
N ARG A 22 4.61 -13.13 -11.21
CA ARG A 22 5.17 -13.77 -10.01
C ARG A 22 4.46 -13.34 -8.72
N MET A 23 3.13 -13.32 -8.72
CA MET A 23 2.33 -12.75 -7.62
C MET A 23 2.39 -13.54 -6.30
N ASP A 24 2.79 -14.82 -6.35
CA ASP A 24 2.92 -15.72 -5.20
C ASP A 24 4.37 -15.89 -4.72
N ASP A 25 5.33 -15.18 -5.32
CA ASP A 25 6.72 -15.23 -4.88
C ASP A 25 6.98 -14.32 -3.68
N ASN A 26 7.82 -14.81 -2.78
CA ASN A 26 8.18 -14.09 -1.57
C ASN A 26 9.18 -12.97 -1.88
N LEU A 27 8.69 -11.72 -1.90
CA LEU A 27 9.46 -10.51 -2.22
C LEU A 27 10.60 -10.25 -1.23
N PHE A 28 10.50 -10.73 0.02
CA PHE A 28 11.58 -10.61 0.99
C PHE A 28 12.65 -11.68 0.79
N ASP A 29 12.25 -12.92 0.48
CA ASP A 29 13.21 -14.01 0.24
C ASP A 29 13.97 -13.78 -1.08
N THR A 30 13.33 -13.17 -2.07
CA THR A 30 13.98 -12.77 -3.31
C THR A 30 14.86 -11.53 -3.14
N GLY A 31 14.79 -10.84 -2.00
CA GLY A 31 15.52 -9.60 -1.73
C GLY A 31 15.02 -8.40 -2.54
N LEU A 32 13.80 -8.47 -3.07
CA LEU A 32 13.19 -7.38 -3.83
C LEU A 32 12.61 -6.32 -2.89
N LEU A 33 12.08 -6.73 -1.73
CA LEU A 33 11.64 -5.82 -0.68
C LEU A 33 12.58 -5.84 0.51
N ASP A 34 13.19 -4.70 0.77
CA ASP A 34 13.94 -4.39 1.99
C ASP A 34 13.13 -3.52 2.96
N SER A 35 13.67 -3.33 4.17
CA SER A 35 13.08 -2.43 5.19
C SER A 35 12.86 -0.99 4.67
N MET A 36 13.67 -0.51 3.73
CA MET A 36 13.51 0.81 3.11
C MET A 36 12.47 0.81 1.98
N ALA A 37 12.54 -0.18 1.07
CA ALA A 37 11.57 -0.33 -0.01
C ALA A 37 10.13 -0.51 0.54
N THR A 38 10.00 -1.22 1.66
CA THR A 38 8.74 -1.36 2.41
C THR A 38 8.14 -0.01 2.83
N VAL A 39 8.96 0.90 3.36
CA VAL A 39 8.47 2.22 3.81
C VAL A 39 8.00 3.04 2.61
N GLN A 40 8.72 2.96 1.49
CA GLN A 40 8.34 3.67 0.27
C GLN A 40 7.05 3.10 -0.33
N LEU A 41 6.90 1.77 -0.37
CA LEU A 41 5.65 1.10 -0.74
C LEU A 41 4.46 1.62 0.07
N LEU A 42 4.60 1.74 1.40
CA LEU A 42 3.53 2.23 2.26
C LEU A 42 3.17 3.69 1.99
N LEU A 43 4.14 4.52 1.61
CA LEU A 43 3.92 5.92 1.24
C LEU A 43 3.17 6.02 -0.10
N GLU A 44 3.60 5.27 -1.12
CA GLU A 44 2.95 5.30 -2.43
C GLU A 44 1.54 4.70 -2.38
N LEU A 45 1.32 3.67 -1.56
CA LEU A 45 -0.03 3.15 -1.30
C LEU A 45 -0.92 4.19 -0.61
N GLN A 46 -0.37 4.99 0.31
CA GLN A 46 -1.09 6.12 0.90
C GLN A 46 -1.46 7.17 -0.14
N GLU A 47 -0.54 7.55 -1.03
CA GLU A 47 -0.79 8.59 -2.03
C GLU A 47 -1.71 8.14 -3.17
N GLN A 48 -1.57 6.89 -3.65
CA GLN A 48 -2.30 6.39 -4.81
C GLN A 48 -3.64 5.73 -4.44
N CYS A 49 -3.67 5.00 -3.31
CA CYS A 49 -4.86 4.28 -2.87
C CYS A 49 -5.64 4.99 -1.76
N ASP A 50 -5.13 6.12 -1.24
CA ASP A 50 -5.66 6.85 -0.08
C ASP A 50 -5.79 5.94 1.17
N VAL A 51 -4.97 4.88 1.26
CA VAL A 51 -5.00 3.93 2.37
C VAL A 51 -3.90 4.23 3.38
N THR A 52 -4.26 4.50 4.64
CA THR A 52 -3.26 4.66 5.72
C THR A 52 -2.93 3.30 6.34
N ALA A 53 -1.87 2.67 5.87
CA ALA A 53 -1.36 1.42 6.44
C ALA A 53 -0.28 1.72 7.51
N PRO A 54 -0.53 1.48 8.81
CA PRO A 54 0.45 1.74 9.84
C PRO A 54 1.57 0.68 9.79
N VAL A 55 2.83 1.14 9.86
CA VAL A 55 4.03 0.27 9.89
C VAL A 55 3.97 -0.74 11.05
N SER A 56 3.22 -0.44 12.12
CA SER A 56 3.01 -1.35 13.26
C SER A 56 2.24 -2.63 12.93
N GLU A 57 1.42 -2.62 11.88
CA GLU A 57 0.72 -3.81 11.38
C GLU A 57 1.45 -4.47 10.20
N PHE A 58 2.65 -3.98 9.89
CA PHE A 58 3.47 -4.55 8.84
C PHE A 58 4.08 -5.87 9.32
N ASN A 59 3.54 -6.98 8.83
CA ASN A 59 4.10 -8.30 9.05
C ASN A 59 4.68 -8.85 7.76
N ARG A 60 5.98 -9.21 7.76
CA ARG A 60 6.65 -9.79 6.60
C ARG A 60 5.95 -11.04 6.08
N ASP A 61 5.37 -11.87 6.96
CA ASP A 61 4.63 -13.07 6.56
C ASP A 61 3.28 -12.75 5.89
N GLU A 62 2.67 -11.62 6.23
CA GLU A 62 1.42 -11.15 5.62
C GLU A 62 1.66 -10.31 4.36
N TRP A 63 2.84 -9.70 4.22
CA TRP A 63 3.20 -8.84 3.08
C TRP A 63 4.24 -9.48 2.16
N ASN A 64 4.46 -10.79 2.30
CA ASN A 64 5.50 -11.48 1.54
C ASN A 64 5.20 -11.61 0.05
N THR A 65 3.94 -11.60 -0.34
CA THR A 65 3.50 -11.90 -1.71
C THR A 65 2.58 -10.80 -2.21
N VAL A 66 2.66 -10.51 -3.50
CA VAL A 66 1.84 -9.47 -4.16
C VAL A 66 0.35 -9.71 -3.90
N ASN A 67 -0.10 -10.97 -3.99
CA ASN A 67 -1.49 -11.34 -3.74
C ASN A 67 -1.97 -10.94 -2.34
N LYS A 68 -1.15 -11.14 -1.30
CA LYS A 68 -1.53 -10.76 0.07
C LYS A 68 -1.50 -9.25 0.27
N ILE A 69 -0.53 -8.54 -0.32
CA ILE A 69 -0.46 -7.08 -0.29
C ILE A 69 -1.75 -6.50 -0.88
N ILE A 70 -2.16 -6.95 -2.06
CA ILE A 70 -3.40 -6.51 -2.70
C ILE A 70 -4.61 -6.77 -1.79
N ALA A 71 -4.73 -7.98 -1.25
CA ALA A 71 -5.84 -8.33 -0.36
C ALA A 71 -5.88 -7.43 0.90
N LYS A 72 -4.71 -7.10 1.47
CA LYS A 72 -4.62 -6.21 2.63
C LYS A 72 -5.01 -4.77 2.27
N VAL A 73 -4.53 -4.26 1.13
CA VAL A 73 -4.88 -2.92 0.62
C VAL A 73 -6.38 -2.82 0.32
N GLU A 74 -6.98 -3.85 -0.29
CA GLU A 74 -8.43 -3.90 -0.52
C GLU A 74 -9.23 -3.90 0.80
N SER A 75 -8.78 -4.66 1.79
CA SER A 75 -9.41 -4.68 3.12
C SER A 75 -9.33 -3.31 3.81
N LEU A 76 -8.14 -2.69 3.82
CA LEU A 76 -7.93 -1.37 4.41
C LEU A 76 -8.77 -0.29 3.72
N LYS A 77 -8.86 -0.33 2.39
CA LYS A 77 -9.72 0.57 1.64
C LYS A 77 -11.17 0.48 2.08
N ASN A 78 -11.70 -0.73 2.25
CA ASN A 78 -13.08 -0.94 2.71
C ASN A 78 -13.32 -0.41 4.13
N GLU A 79 -12.31 -0.40 5.00
CA GLU A 79 -12.41 0.18 6.35
C GLU A 79 -12.32 1.70 6.34
N ILE A 80 -11.50 2.27 5.46
CA ILE A 80 -11.31 3.72 5.35
C ILE A 80 -12.57 4.42 4.83
N VAL A 81 -13.38 3.79 3.97
CA VAL A 81 -14.70 4.34 3.58
C VAL A 81 -15.59 4.64 4.80
N LYS A 82 -15.42 3.93 5.92
CA LYS A 82 -16.12 4.23 7.19
C LYS A 82 -15.48 5.38 7.97
N ALA A 83 -14.15 5.49 7.92
CA ALA A 83 -13.40 6.49 8.68
C ALA A 83 -13.41 7.88 8.02
N ASP A 84 -13.39 7.95 6.69
CA ASP A 84 -13.41 9.22 5.96
C ASP A 84 -14.71 10.00 6.14
N TYR A 85 -15.85 9.34 6.34
CA TYR A 85 -17.09 10.05 6.66
C TYR A 85 -16.99 10.86 7.96
N CYS A 86 -16.07 10.49 8.86
CA CYS A 86 -15.83 11.17 10.13
C CYS A 86 -14.69 12.21 10.03
N ILE A 87 -13.64 11.94 9.23
CA ILE A 87 -12.45 12.79 9.11
C ILE A 87 -12.62 13.91 8.06
N PHE A 88 -13.39 13.67 7.00
CA PHE A 88 -13.63 14.67 5.94
C PHE A 88 -14.30 15.95 6.47
N LEU A 89 -15.08 15.86 7.57
CA LEU A 89 -15.63 17.03 8.28
C LEU A 89 -14.56 17.90 8.96
N VAL A 90 -13.41 17.34 9.33
CA VAL A 90 -12.33 18.07 10.01
C VAL A 90 -11.31 18.63 9.01
N ARG A 91 -11.06 17.94 7.90
CA ARG A 91 -10.11 18.36 6.85
C ARG A 91 -10.65 19.43 5.89
N LEU A 92 -11.97 19.60 5.76
CA LEU A 92 -12.56 20.69 4.97
C LEU A 92 -12.42 22.08 5.62
N PHE A 93 -11.91 22.15 6.86
CA PHE A 93 -11.80 23.38 7.64
C PHE A 93 -10.34 23.77 7.98
N VAL A 94 -9.37 23.35 7.17
CA VAL A 94 -8.01 23.90 7.22
C VAL A 94 -7.72 24.57 5.89
N PRO A 95 -7.95 25.90 5.75
CA PRO A 95 -7.47 26.63 4.60
C PRO A 95 -5.94 26.65 4.67
N LEU A 96 -5.29 26.54 3.50
CA LEU A 96 -3.87 26.81 3.33
C LEU A 96 -3.45 28.06 4.13
N PHE A 97 -2.73 27.89 5.22
CA PHE A 97 -1.88 28.90 5.84
C PHE A 97 -0.83 28.17 6.67
N TYR A 98 0.34 27.86 6.08
CA TYR A 98 1.56 28.66 6.26
C TYR A 98 2.72 28.04 5.46
#